data_AF-A0A7C7V7D7-F1
#
_entry.id   AF-A0A7C7V7D7-F1
#
_cell.length_a   1.000
_cell.length_b   1.000
_cell.length_c   1.000
_cell.angle_alpha   90.00
_cell.angle_beta   90.00
_cell.angle_gamma   90.00
#
_symmetry.space_group_name_H-M   'P 1'
#
loop_
_entity.id
_entity.type
_entity.pdbx_description
1 polymer ?
#
loop_
_entity_poly.entity_id
_entity_poly.type
_entity_poly.pdbx_seq_one_letter_code
_entity_poly.pdbx_strand_id
1 'polypeptide(L)'
;MIMNPKRFLYPGLLIAALIVAACGPQTTPALTATPTPLPPTDTPAPTATAEVPTLVPSQVEGPVPTQAEGPVLSEGEVLMGFTEEGAPYRGNPNAPVTLVEYSDFQ
;
A
#
# COMPACT_ATOMS: atom_id res chain seq x y z
N MET A 1 -10.53 47.65 34.72
CA MET A 1 -11.56 46.74 34.15
C MET A 1 -11.69 45.54 35.09
N ILE A 2 -12.65 45.57 36.01
CA ILE A 2 -12.85 44.48 36.99
C ILE A 2 -13.55 43.34 36.23
N MET A 3 -12.80 42.32 35.84
CA MET A 3 -13.36 41.21 35.07
C MET A 3 -14.18 40.30 36.00
N ASN A 4 -15.42 40.02 35.58
CA ASN A 4 -16.34 39.19 36.35
C ASN A 4 -15.78 37.77 36.47
N PRO A 5 -15.41 37.28 37.67
CA PRO A 5 -14.74 35.99 37.84
C PRO A 5 -15.60 34.82 37.35
N LYS A 6 -16.93 35.00 37.37
CA LYS A 6 -17.91 34.05 36.82
C LYS A 6 -17.69 33.78 35.33
N ARG A 7 -17.21 34.75 34.55
CA ARG A 7 -16.95 34.58 33.11
C ARG A 7 -15.77 33.67 32.80
N PHE A 8 -14.87 33.47 33.76
CA PHE A 8 -13.74 32.53 33.62
C PHE A 8 -14.03 31.15 34.21
N LEU A 9 -14.96 31.05 35.16
CA LEU A 9 -15.34 29.76 35.77
C LEU A 9 -16.13 28.86 34.82
N TYR A 10 -17.04 29.41 34.02
CA TYR A 10 -17.83 28.64 33.05
C TYR A 10 -16.99 27.94 31.96
N PRO A 11 -16.05 28.60 31.26
CA PRO A 11 -15.25 27.92 30.25
C PRO A 11 -14.33 26.85 30.86
N GLY A 12 -13.78 27.09 32.06
CA GLY A 12 -12.96 26.09 32.75
C GLY A 12 -13.73 24.81 33.11
N LEU A 13 -14.96 24.97 33.62
CA LEU A 13 -15.82 23.83 33.95
C LEU A 13 -16.27 23.06 32.70
N LEU A 14 -16.54 23.77 31.60
CA LEU A 14 -16.91 23.15 30.33
C LEU A 14 -15.74 22.32 29.75
N ILE A 15 -14.52 22.84 29.78
CA ILE A 15 -13.32 22.12 29.32
C ILE A 15 -13.07 20.87 30.17
N ALA A 16 -13.18 20.98 31.50
CA ALA A 16 -13.01 19.84 32.39
C ALA A 16 -14.03 18.72 32.12
N ALA A 17 -15.29 19.07 31.85
CA ALA A 17 -16.33 18.10 31.51
C ALA A 17 -16.05 17.35 30.19
N LEU A 18 -15.51 18.05 29.18
CA LEU A 18 -15.16 17.43 27.89
C LEU A 18 -14.02 16.41 28.00
N ILE A 19 -13.01 16.68 28.83
CA ILE A 19 -11.87 15.77 29.03
C ILE A 19 -12.33 14.47 29.71
N VAL A 20 -13.23 14.54 30.69
CA VAL A 20 -13.75 13.35 31.38
C VAL A 20 -14.57 12.46 30.45
N ALA A 21 -15.31 13.03 29.49
CA ALA A 21 -16.13 12.27 28.55
C ALA A 21 -15.30 11.45 27.53
N ALA A 22 -14.07 11.87 27.23
CA ALA A 22 -13.22 11.19 26.26
C ALA A 22 -12.49 9.96 26.82
N CYS A 23 -12.40 9.81 28.14
CA CYS A 23 -11.69 8.70 28.81
C CYS A 23 -12.62 7.55 29.24
N GLY A 24 -13.61 7.18 28.41
CA GLY A 24 -14.45 6.01 28.65
C GLY A 24 -13.70 4.68 28.39
N PRO A 25 -14.06 3.58 29.06
CA PRO A 25 -13.39 2.29 28.87
C PRO A 25 -13.65 1.75 27.45
N GLN A 26 -12.57 1.65 26.67
CA GLN A 26 -12.58 1.07 25.34
C GLN A 26 -12.76 -0.45 25.45
N THR A 27 -13.98 -0.92 25.22
CA THR A 27 -14.28 -2.36 25.19
C THR A 27 -13.72 -2.91 23.88
N THR A 28 -12.57 -3.57 23.95
CA THR A 28 -11.91 -4.21 22.81
C THR A 28 -12.61 -5.55 22.55
N PRO A 29 -13.26 -5.77 21.40
CA PRO A 29 -13.78 -7.09 21.05
C PRO A 29 -12.60 -8.02 20.79
N ALA A 30 -12.45 -9.04 21.64
CA ALA A 30 -11.51 -10.13 21.40
C ALA A 30 -12.02 -10.96 20.21
N LEU A 31 -11.42 -10.77 19.04
CA LEU A 31 -11.63 -11.66 17.90
C LEU A 31 -10.83 -12.94 18.15
N THR A 32 -11.53 -13.98 18.61
CA THR A 32 -11.00 -15.36 18.63
C THR A 32 -10.95 -15.87 17.20
N ALA A 33 -9.81 -15.69 16.54
CA ALA A 33 -9.52 -16.37 15.29
C ALA A 33 -9.22 -17.84 15.59
N THR A 34 -10.13 -18.74 15.20
CA THR A 34 -9.84 -20.17 15.10
C THR A 34 -8.81 -20.39 13.98
N PRO A 35 -7.62 -20.95 14.24
CA PRO A 35 -6.68 -21.26 13.18
C PRO A 35 -7.21 -22.43 12.35
N THR A 36 -7.62 -22.15 11.12
CA THR A 36 -7.86 -23.18 10.10
C THR A 36 -6.52 -23.83 9.74
N PRO A 37 -6.35 -25.16 9.85
CA PRO A 37 -5.13 -25.82 9.41
C PRO A 37 -4.99 -25.70 7.89
N LEU A 38 -3.88 -25.11 7.44
CA LEU A 38 -3.49 -25.04 6.04
C LEU A 38 -3.09 -26.43 5.53
N PRO A 39 -3.41 -26.79 4.26
CA PRO A 39 -2.84 -27.97 3.62
C PRO A 39 -1.31 -27.81 3.49
N PRO A 40 -0.54 -28.92 3.46
CA PRO A 40 0.89 -28.82 3.18
C PRO A 40 1.09 -28.28 1.77
N THR A 41 1.61 -27.06 1.67
CA THR A 41 2.17 -26.54 0.43
C THR A 41 3.51 -27.22 0.21
N ASP A 42 3.55 -28.20 -0.69
CA ASP A 42 4.79 -28.65 -1.30
C ASP A 42 5.34 -27.49 -2.14
N THR A 43 6.10 -26.61 -1.50
CA THR A 43 6.87 -25.55 -2.16
C THR A 43 8.10 -26.20 -2.79
N PRO A 44 8.22 -26.31 -4.13
CA PRO A 44 9.50 -26.61 -4.73
C PRO A 44 10.46 -25.47 -4.41
N ALA A 45 11.59 -25.80 -3.78
CA ALA A 45 12.67 -24.86 -3.52
C ALA A 45 13.12 -24.22 -4.85
N PRO A 46 13.32 -22.89 -4.94
CA PRO A 46 13.92 -22.30 -6.12
C PRO A 46 15.38 -22.77 -6.20
N THR A 47 15.69 -23.60 -7.18
CA THR A 47 17.07 -23.85 -7.61
C THR A 47 17.63 -22.53 -8.13
N ALA A 48 18.45 -21.87 -7.32
CA ALA A 48 19.26 -20.74 -7.74
C ALA A 48 20.36 -21.25 -8.67
N THR A 49 20.05 -21.31 -9.97
CA THR A 49 21.07 -21.43 -11.02
C THR A 49 21.64 -20.03 -11.25
N ALA A 50 22.78 -19.75 -10.61
CA ALA A 50 23.63 -18.64 -10.99
C ALA A 50 24.33 -19.00 -12.31
N GLU A 51 23.70 -18.67 -13.43
CA GLU A 51 24.39 -18.64 -14.72
C GLU A 51 25.07 -17.28 -14.89
N VAL A 52 26.41 -17.34 -14.91
CA VAL A 52 27.31 -16.28 -15.35
C VAL A 52 26.87 -15.80 -16.74
N PRO A 53 26.67 -14.49 -16.99
CA PRO A 53 26.31 -14.04 -18.32
C PRO A 53 27.52 -14.20 -19.26
N THR A 54 27.45 -15.22 -20.11
CA THR A 54 28.26 -15.29 -21.33
C THR A 54 27.57 -14.44 -22.38
N LEU A 55 28.24 -13.36 -22.79
CA LEU A 55 27.83 -12.50 -23.89
C LEU A 55 27.62 -13.33 -25.17
N VAL A 56 26.38 -13.37 -25.67
CA VAL A 56 26.09 -13.77 -27.06
C VAL A 56 25.11 -12.76 -27.65
N PRO A 57 25.54 -11.91 -28.61
CA PRO A 57 24.60 -11.13 -29.39
C PRO A 57 24.15 -11.98 -30.58
N SER A 58 22.86 -12.26 -30.70
CA SER A 58 22.21 -12.51 -32.00
C SER A 58 20.70 -12.42 -31.87
N GLN A 59 20.15 -11.47 -32.63
CA GLN A 59 18.73 -11.26 -32.83
C GLN A 59 18.06 -12.51 -33.39
N VAL A 60 16.90 -12.86 -32.83
CA VAL A 60 15.86 -13.61 -33.54
C VAL A 60 14.68 -12.66 -33.71
N GLU A 61 14.50 -12.23 -34.94
CA GLU A 61 13.43 -11.36 -35.42
C GLU A 61 12.14 -12.18 -35.51
N GLY A 62 11.44 -12.30 -34.38
CA GLY A 62 10.01 -12.62 -34.37
C GLY A 62 9.19 -11.36 -34.68
N PRO A 63 7.94 -11.48 -35.17
CA PRO A 63 7.08 -10.32 -35.34
C PRO A 63 6.94 -9.61 -34.00
N VAL A 64 7.49 -8.39 -33.92
CA VAL A 64 7.32 -7.49 -32.78
C VAL A 64 5.81 -7.38 -32.54
N PRO A 65 5.26 -7.85 -31.42
CA PRO A 65 3.88 -7.52 -31.10
C PRO A 65 3.83 -6.00 -31.07
N THR A 66 2.99 -5.40 -31.92
CA THR A 66 2.69 -3.97 -31.91
C THR A 66 2.46 -3.59 -30.46
N GLN A 67 3.47 -2.95 -29.89
CA GLN A 67 3.47 -2.57 -28.50
C GLN A 67 2.31 -1.61 -28.37
N ALA A 68 1.30 -1.95 -27.54
CA ALA A 68 0.24 -1.02 -27.24
C ALA A 68 0.91 0.29 -26.77
N GLU A 69 0.81 1.33 -27.59
CA GLU A 69 1.43 2.63 -27.37
C GLU A 69 0.89 3.19 -26.04
N GLY A 70 1.59 2.87 -24.96
CA GLY A 70 1.52 3.65 -23.74
C GLY A 70 2.17 5.02 -24.01
N PRO A 71 1.84 6.04 -23.21
CA PRO A 71 2.48 7.34 -23.34
C PRO A 71 4.00 7.18 -23.30
N VAL A 72 4.67 7.64 -24.37
CA VAL A 72 6.12 7.59 -24.51
C VAL A 72 6.70 8.65 -23.58
N LEU A 73 7.15 8.21 -22.41
CA LEU A 73 7.83 9.08 -21.46
C LEU A 73 9.33 9.12 -21.79
N SER A 74 9.94 10.27 -21.52
CA SER A 74 11.37 10.47 -21.70
C SER A 74 12.16 9.43 -20.89
N GLU A 75 13.33 9.00 -21.39
CA GLU A 75 14.16 7.97 -20.73
C GLU A 75 14.41 8.34 -19.26
N GLY A 76 13.70 7.67 -18.33
CA GLY A 76 13.79 7.91 -16.88
C GLY A 76 12.51 8.42 -16.23
N GLU A 77 11.54 8.93 -16.99
CA GLU A 77 10.23 9.31 -16.47
C GLU A 77 9.30 8.08 -16.51
N VAL A 78 8.84 7.64 -15.33
CA VAL A 78 7.93 6.50 -15.22
C VAL A 78 6.57 7.02 -14.83
N LEU A 79 5.54 6.64 -15.59
CA LEU A 79 4.16 7.04 -15.33
C LEU A 79 3.77 6.58 -13.93
N MET A 80 3.12 7.45 -13.16
CA MET A 80 2.58 7.12 -11.85
C MET A 80 1.14 7.60 -11.80
N GLY A 81 0.28 6.83 -11.13
CA GLY A 81 -1.13 7.18 -11.00
C GLY A 81 -1.87 6.26 -10.04
N PHE A 82 -3.21 6.32 -10.13
CA PHE A 82 -4.12 5.46 -9.39
C PHE A 82 -5.03 4.72 -10.37
N THR A 83 -5.35 3.46 -10.07
CA THR A 83 -6.37 2.70 -10.80
C THR A 83 -7.77 3.21 -10.45
N GLU A 84 -8.80 2.70 -11.13
CA GLU A 84 -10.20 3.03 -10.85
C GLU A 84 -10.61 2.62 -9.42
N GLU A 85 -9.98 1.58 -8.88
CA GLU A 85 -10.16 1.08 -7.51
C GLU A 85 -9.35 1.89 -6.48
N GLY A 86 -8.55 2.86 -6.92
CA GLY A 86 -7.73 3.71 -6.05
C GLY A 86 -6.38 3.09 -5.63
N ALA A 87 -5.93 2.02 -6.29
CA ALA A 87 -4.61 1.44 -6.04
C ALA A 87 -3.51 2.26 -6.74
N PRO A 88 -2.39 2.59 -6.08
CA PRO A 88 -1.29 3.27 -6.74
C PRO A 88 -0.62 2.33 -7.77
N TYR A 89 -0.25 2.86 -8.93
CA TYR A 89 0.52 2.13 -9.94
C TYR A 89 1.70 2.94 -10.45
N ARG A 90 2.68 2.21 -10.99
CA ARG A 90 3.86 2.76 -11.67
C ARG A 90 4.12 2.01 -12.97
N GLY A 91 4.28 2.73 -14.08
CA GLY A 91 4.53 2.18 -15.41
C GLY A 91 3.31 2.23 -16.34
N ASN A 92 3.35 1.45 -17.42
CA ASN A 92 2.27 1.39 -18.41
C ASN A 92 1.10 0.54 -17.88
N PRO A 93 -0.11 1.10 -17.71
CA PRO A 93 -1.28 0.33 -17.24
C PRO A 93 -1.75 -0.74 -18.23
N ASN A 94 -1.39 -0.62 -19.52
CA ASN A 94 -1.68 -1.59 -20.57
C ASN A 94 -0.51 -2.54 -20.84
N ALA A 95 0.47 -2.64 -19.92
CA ALA A 95 1.57 -3.57 -20.07
C ALA A 95 1.06 -5.02 -20.14
N PRO A 96 1.69 -5.90 -20.95
CA PRO A 96 1.28 -7.31 -21.05
C PRO A 96 1.54 -8.09 -19.75
N VAL A 97 2.39 -7.55 -18.87
CA VAL A 97 2.71 -8.12 -17.57
C VAL A 97 2.64 -7.00 -16.53
N THR A 98 1.98 -7.28 -15.42
CA THR A 98 1.84 -6.37 -14.29
C THR A 98 2.37 -7.04 -13.03
N LEU A 99 3.12 -6.29 -12.22
CA LEU A 99 3.63 -6.76 -10.93
C LEU A 99 2.76 -6.15 -9.83
N VAL A 100 2.20 -6.99 -8.97
CA VAL A 100 1.35 -6.57 -7.84
C VAL A 100 2.10 -6.82 -6.54
N GLU A 101 2.25 -5.76 -5.74
CA GLU A 101 2.94 -5.82 -4.45
C GLU A 101 1.93 -5.63 -3.31
N TYR A 102 1.97 -6.52 -2.32
CA TYR A 102 1.20 -6.40 -1.09
C TYR A 102 2.18 -6.08 0.06
N SER A 103 1.98 -4.95 0.73
CA SER A 103 2.81 -4.51 1.84
C SER A 103 1.94 -4.22 3.08
N ASP A 104 2.45 -4.62 4.24
CA ASP A 104 1.85 -4.37 5.56
C ASP A 104 2.85 -3.56 6.40
N PHE A 105 2.46 -2.36 6.81
CA PHE A 105 3.30 -1.47 7.61
C PHE A 105 2.92 -1.61 9.08
N GLN A 106 3.84 -2.10 9.92
CA GLN A 106 3.69 -2.22 11.38
C GLN A 106 4.34 -1.05 12.12
#